data_AF-F8NIC9-F1
#
_entry.id   AF-F8NIC9-F1
#
_cell.length_a   1.000
_cell.length_b   1.000
_cell.length_c   1.000
_cell.angle_alpha   90.00
_cell.angle_beta   90.00
_cell.angle_gamma   90.00
#
_symmetry.space_group_name_H-M   'P 1'
#
loop_
_entity.id
_entity.type
_entity.pdbx_description
1 polymer ?
#
loop_
_entity_poly.entity_id
_entity_poly.type
_entity_poly.pdbx_seq_one_letter_code
_entity_poly.pdbx_strand_id
1 'polypeptide(L)' 'MSTRDEIVDLSESSEVLELLFQYMYPQRQPSLSGLQFSLLDSLANTAEKYQVYSALEIC' A
#
# COMPACT_ATOMS: atom_id res chain seq x y z
N MET A 1 20.77 -17.15 9.51
CA MET A 1 20.54 -16.82 8.08
C MET A 1 20.49 -15.30 8.01
N SER A 2 21.43 -14.68 7.29
CA SER A 2 21.58 -13.22 7.24
C SER A 2 20.64 -12.67 6.17
N THR A 3 19.53 -12.03 6.56
CA THR A 3 18.53 -11.41 5.67
C THR A 3 18.97 -10.04 5.15
N ARG A 4 20.26 -9.71 5.22
CA ARG A 4 20.75 -8.32 5.07
C ARG A 4 20.92 -7.83 3.63
N ASP A 5 20.82 -8.69 2.61
CA ASP A 5 21.15 -8.32 1.23
C ASP A 5 20.14 -8.80 0.17
N GLU A 6 18.93 -9.21 0.55
CA GLU A 6 17.88 -9.49 -0.43
C GLU A 6 17.15 -8.18 -0.77
N ILE A 7 17.73 -7.42 -1.71
CA ILE A 7 17.02 -6.31 -2.34
C ILE A 7 15.90 -6.92 -3.19
N VAL A 8 14.65 -6.71 -2.78
CA VAL A 8 13.47 -7.15 -3.52
C VAL A 8 12.94 -5.96 -4.32
N ASP A 9 13.00 -6.08 -5.65
CA ASP A 9 12.38 -5.11 -6.54
C ASP A 9 10.86 -5.30 -6.50
N LEU A 10 10.15 -4.24 -6.13
CA LEU A 10 8.69 -4.20 -6.13
C LEU A 10 8.20 -3.55 -7.43
N SER A 11 7.13 -4.13 -7.99
CA SER A 11 6.49 -3.63 -9.22
C SER A 11 5.67 -2.36 -8.98
N GLU A 12 5.29 -2.14 -7.73
CA GLU A 12 4.46 -1.03 -7.28
C GLU A 12 5.27 0.26 -7.20
N SER A 13 4.62 1.39 -7.49
CA SER A 13 5.27 2.69 -7.30
C SER A 13 5.50 2.99 -5.82
N SER A 14 6.49 3.84 -5.54
CA SER A 14 6.77 4.29 -4.18
C SER A 14 5.57 4.98 -3.53
N GLU A 15 4.77 5.71 -4.31
CA GLU A 15 3.56 6.41 -3.85
C GLU A 15 2.47 5.43 -3.38
N VAL A 16 2.26 4.33 -4.13
CA VAL A 16 1.30 3.29 -3.77
C VAL A 16 1.76 2.56 -2.50
N LEU A 17 3.03 2.22 -2.41
CA LEU A 17 3.60 1.53 -1.25
C LEU A 17 3.58 2.42 0.00
N GLU A 18 3.88 3.71 -0.13
CA GLU A 18 3.81 4.66 0.97
C GLU A 18 2.39 4.74 1.55
N LEU A 19 1.37 4.85 0.69
CA LEU A 19 -0.03 4.81 1.12
C LEU A 19 -0.38 3.46 1.77
N LEU A 20 0.01 2.34 1.16
CA LEU A 20 -0.25 1.01 1.71
C LEU A 20 0.37 0.84 3.11
N PHE A 21 1.61 1.27 3.29
CA PHE A 21 2.27 1.21 4.60
C PHE A 21 1.56 2.08 5.62
N GLN A 22 0.94 3.19 5.21
CA GLN A 22 0.16 3.99 6.13
C GLN A 22 -1.02 3.21 6.73
N TYR A 23 -1.61 2.28 5.97
CA TYR A 23 -2.67 1.37 6.43
C TYR A 23 -2.19 0.23 7.33
N MET A 24 -0.90 -0.10 7.28
CA MET A 24 -0.29 -1.20 8.06
C MET A 24 0.23 -0.74 9.42
N TYR A 25 0.63 0.52 9.55
CA TYR A 25 1.14 1.06 10.81
C TYR A 25 0.02 1.45 11.78
N PRO A 26 0.27 1.40 13.11
CA PRO A 26 -0.71 1.80 14.13
C PRO A 26 -0.85 3.32 14.18
N GLN A 27 -1.50 3.88 13.17
CA GLN A 27 -1.78 5.30 13.04
C GLN A 27 -3.19 5.54 12.52
N ARG A 28 -3.60 6.81 12.48
CA ARG A 28 -4.87 7.18 11.87
C ARG A 28 -4.80 6.93 10.37
N GLN A 29 -5.82 6.25 9.83
CA GLN A 29 -5.89 5.95 8.41
C GLN A 29 -5.89 7.24 7.56
N PRO A 30 -5.13 7.26 6.46
CA PRO A 30 -5.09 8.42 5.59
C PRO A 30 -6.43 8.65 4.90
N SER A 31 -6.66 9.89 4.49
CA SER A 31 -7.84 10.22 3.68
C SER A 31 -7.55 9.91 2.22
N LEU A 32 -8.44 9.14 1.59
CA LEU A 32 -8.41 8.86 0.16
C LEU A 32 -9.12 9.94 -0.67
N SER A 33 -9.73 10.93 -0.02
CA SER A 33 -10.48 11.98 -0.69
C SER A 33 -9.55 12.89 -1.51
N GLY A 34 -9.85 13.04 -2.80
CA GLY A 34 -9.08 13.88 -3.71
C GLY A 34 -7.87 13.20 -4.36
N LEU A 35 -7.62 11.91 -4.08
CA LEU A 35 -6.64 11.13 -4.82
C LEU A 35 -7.12 10.90 -6.26
N GLN A 36 -6.16 10.83 -7.17
CA GLN A 36 -6.46 10.44 -8.56
C GLN A 36 -6.95 8.99 -8.57
N PHE A 37 -7.95 8.71 -9.41
CA PHE A 37 -8.52 7.37 -9.51
C PHE A 37 -7.47 6.30 -9.86
N SER A 38 -6.48 6.63 -10.70
CA SER A 38 -5.38 5.72 -11.04
C SER A 38 -4.56 5.28 -9.82
N LEU A 39 -4.36 6.19 -8.85
CA LEU A 39 -3.66 5.88 -7.61
C LEU A 39 -4.53 5.04 -6.67
N LEU A 40 -5.82 5.32 -6.60
CA LEU A 40 -6.79 4.52 -5.84
C LEU A 40 -6.90 3.08 -6.38
N ASP A 41 -7.01 2.94 -7.69
CA ASP A 41 -7.03 1.64 -8.37
C ASP A 41 -5.74 0.85 -8.11
N SER A 42 -4.59 1.51 -8.20
CA SER A 42 -3.30 0.89 -7.90
C SER A 42 -3.19 0.47 -6.42
N LEU A 43 -3.68 1.31 -5.50
CA LEU A 43 -3.74 1.01 -4.07
C LEU A 43 -4.65 -0.18 -3.77
N ALA A 44 -5.85 -0.24 -4.36
CA ALA A 44 -6.81 -1.32 -4.19
C ALA A 44 -6.22 -2.67 -4.65
N ASN A 45 -5.67 -2.71 -5.87
CA ASN A 45 -5.00 -3.90 -6.41
C ASN A 45 -3.84 -4.37 -5.51
N THR A 46 -3.06 -3.42 -4.98
CA THR A 46 -1.92 -3.71 -4.10
C THR A 46 -2.38 -4.19 -2.72
N ALA A 47 -3.42 -3.58 -2.16
CA ALA A 47 -4.03 -4.00 -0.91
C ALA A 47 -4.61 -5.42 -1.00
N GLU A 48 -5.18 -5.80 -2.13
CA GLU A 48 -5.62 -7.17 -2.40
C GLU A 48 -4.42 -8.12 -2.52
N LYS A 49 -3.42 -7.76 -3.33
CA LYS A 49 -2.19 -8.56 -3.53
C LYS A 49 -1.50 -8.89 -2.21
N TYR A 50 -1.40 -7.92 -1.30
CA TYR A 50 -0.72 -8.07 -0.01
C TYR A 50 -1.66 -8.35 1.17
N GLN A 51 -2.96 -8.49 0.92
CA GLN A 51 -3.98 -8.78 1.94
C GLN A 51 -3.99 -7.75 3.09
N VAL A 52 -3.87 -6.46 2.75
CA VAL A 52 -3.97 -5.36 3.72
C VAL A 52 -5.45 -5.03 3.94
N TYR A 53 -6.09 -5.82 4.81
CA TYR A 53 -7.55 -5.74 5.05
C TYR A 53 -8.05 -4.35 5.45
N SER A 54 -7.24 -3.59 6.20
CA SER A 54 -7.56 -2.22 6.60
C SER A 54 -7.73 -1.25 5.42
N ALA A 55 -7.05 -1.51 4.30
CA ALA A 55 -7.19 -0.74 3.07
C ALA A 55 -8.31 -1.29 2.17
N LEU A 56 -8.51 -2.63 2.16
CA LEU A 56 -9.53 -3.29 1.34
C LEU A 56 -10.96 -2.88 1.69
N GLU A 57 -11.25 -2.53 2.94
CA GLU A 57 -12.61 -2.14 3.34
C GLU A 57 -13.05 -0.78 2.78
N ILE A 58 -12.12 0.04 2.30
CA ILE A 58 -12.37 1.45 1.97
C ILE A 58 -12.01 1.85 0.54
N CYS A 59 -11.24 1.03 -0.17
CA CYS A 59 -10.87 1.25 -1.58
C CYS A 59 -11.85 0.49 -2.47
#